data_AF-A0A535ZWZ4-F1
#
_entry.id   AF-A0A535ZWZ4-F1
#
_cell.length_a   1.000
_cell.length_b   1.000
_cell.length_c   1.000
_cell.angle_alpha   90.00
_cell.angle_beta   90.00
_cell.angle_gamma   90.00
#
_symmetry.space_group_name_H-M   'P 1'
#
loop_
_entity.id
_entity.type
_entity.pdbx_description
1 polymer ?
#
loop_
_entity_poly.entity_id
_entity_poly.type
_entity_poly.pdbx_seq_one_letter_code
_entity_poly.pdbx_strand_id
1 'polypeptide(L)'
;GASVAYIAHEKSAIYDPAVEVEAVDPRHRHWRDVTRREAYEADITYGQNSEFGFDYLRDNMAMDLNDQVQRRGLHYAIVDEADSILIDEARTPLIISSPAEDASETYYTFARVAAQLQPETDYVIEEKQHAVVLTEDGIGRAEKLLRIKNMYEGDVTAVHYLDNAVKARALYHKDKEYVVKDGEVIIVDEFTGRLMPGRRWSDGLHQAVEAKENLKIQRETRTFATITIQNYFRMYTKLAGMTGTAVTEAEELFKVYKLEVTQIPTNKPMVRKDHPDLVYKTEQGKWDAVVAEVKERTEAGQPVLIGTTSVEKSERLSDQLGRHGIKHEVLNAKNHEREALIIADAGQRGAGTERHEARRIDNQLRGRSGRQGDPGSSRFFSSLEDDLIRIFASERVAGLMARLGFDDSTPIESGMVTGAITQAQIK
;
A
#
# COMPACT_ATOMS: atom_id res chain seq x y z
N GLY A 1 -4.88 35.88 13.32
CA GLY A 1 -5.51 34.55 13.43
C GLY A 1 -4.42 33.52 13.63
N ALA A 2 -4.77 32.25 13.80
CA ALA A 2 -3.80 31.17 13.74
C ALA A 2 -3.21 31.08 12.32
N SER A 3 -1.90 30.85 12.23
CA SER A 3 -1.20 30.56 10.98
C SER A 3 -1.48 29.12 10.55
N VAL A 4 -1.70 28.93 9.25
CA VAL A 4 -2.06 27.61 8.68
C VAL A 4 -1.13 27.32 7.52
N ALA A 5 -0.53 26.14 7.55
CA ALA A 5 0.29 25.62 6.46
C ALA A 5 -0.26 24.28 5.95
N TYR A 6 0.18 23.87 4.76
CA TYR A 6 0.04 22.48 4.31
C TYR A 6 1.37 21.91 3.80
N ILE A 7 1.49 20.59 3.87
CA ILE A 7 2.59 19.80 3.34
C ILE A 7 2.02 18.77 2.37
N ALA A 8 2.55 18.79 1.15
CA ALA A 8 2.32 17.82 0.09
C ALA A 8 3.65 17.24 -0.39
N HIS A 9 3.62 16.23 -1.25
CA HIS A 9 4.80 15.49 -1.71
C HIS A 9 5.94 16.41 -2.18
N GLU A 10 5.65 17.29 -3.14
CA GLU A 10 6.65 18.15 -3.79
C GLU A 10 6.64 19.60 -3.28
N LYS A 11 5.68 19.97 -2.43
CA LYS A 11 5.51 21.37 -2.00
C LYS A 11 4.97 21.51 -0.59
N SER A 12 5.37 22.58 0.06
CA SER A 12 4.77 23.07 1.30
C SER A 12 4.46 24.54 1.15
N ALA A 13 3.33 24.98 1.69
CA ALA A 13 2.91 26.38 1.58
C ALA A 13 2.21 26.83 2.85
N ILE A 14 2.26 28.14 3.10
CA ILE A 14 1.56 28.81 4.19
C ILE A 14 0.47 29.71 3.60
N TYR A 15 -0.67 29.78 4.29
CA TYR A 15 -1.76 30.67 3.89
C TYR A 15 -1.36 32.12 4.14
N ASP A 16 -1.40 32.95 3.10
CA ASP A 16 -1.08 34.37 3.12
C ASP A 16 -2.11 35.16 2.30
N PRO A 17 -3.03 35.90 2.94
CA PRO A 17 -4.08 36.63 2.24
C PRO A 17 -3.55 37.78 1.39
N ALA A 18 -2.30 38.20 1.57
CA ALA A 18 -1.67 39.23 0.75
C ALA A 18 -1.10 38.68 -0.58
N VAL A 19 -1.01 37.35 -0.71
CA VAL A 19 -0.51 36.69 -1.92
C VAL A 19 -1.69 36.28 -2.80
N GLU A 20 -1.55 36.50 -4.10
CA GLU A 20 -2.48 35.97 -5.11
C GLU A 20 -1.65 35.30 -6.21
N VAL A 21 -1.69 33.97 -6.24
CA VAL A 21 -1.06 33.16 -7.30
C VAL A 21 -2.10 32.68 -8.30
N GLU A 22 -1.67 32.46 -9.54
CA GLU A 22 -2.51 31.84 -10.56
C GLU A 22 -2.73 30.37 -10.20
N ALA A 23 -4.00 29.98 -10.03
CA ALA A 23 -4.36 28.62 -9.63
C ALA A 23 -5.64 28.18 -10.35
N VAL A 24 -5.70 26.90 -10.71
CA VAL A 24 -6.87 26.25 -11.32
C VAL A 24 -8.09 26.32 -10.38
N ASP A 25 -7.85 26.08 -9.09
CA ASP A 25 -8.86 26.25 -8.04
C ASP A 25 -8.68 27.63 -7.36
N PRO A 26 -9.71 28.50 -7.36
CA PRO A 26 -9.66 29.78 -6.66
C PRO A 26 -9.31 29.67 -5.17
N ARG A 27 -9.61 28.55 -4.51
CA ARG A 27 -9.27 28.29 -3.11
C ARG A 27 -7.76 28.16 -2.88
N HIS A 28 -6.97 27.97 -3.93
CA HIS A 28 -5.53 27.80 -3.86
C HIS A 28 -4.73 29.10 -4.12
N ARG A 29 -5.39 30.23 -4.37
CA ARG A 29 -4.72 31.49 -4.75
C ARG A 29 -3.90 32.16 -3.65
N HIS A 30 -4.21 31.90 -2.39
CA HIS A 30 -3.61 32.59 -1.24
C HIS A 30 -2.58 31.72 -0.50
N TRP A 31 -1.91 30.81 -1.22
CA TRP A 31 -0.88 29.95 -0.65
C TRP A 31 0.48 30.36 -1.18
N ARG A 32 1.38 30.70 -0.25
CA ARG A 32 2.76 31.06 -0.54
C ARG A 32 3.68 29.89 -0.22
N ASP A 33 4.48 29.48 -1.18
CA ASP A 33 5.45 28.40 -0.97
C ASP A 33 6.42 28.74 0.16
N VAL A 34 6.69 27.75 0.99
CA VAL A 34 7.62 27.80 2.12
C VAL A 34 8.38 26.48 2.23
N THR A 35 9.47 26.46 2.99
CA THR A 35 10.15 25.21 3.34
C THR A 35 9.28 24.34 4.24
N ARG A 36 9.53 23.02 4.27
CA ARG A 36 8.80 22.12 5.20
C ARG A 36 8.96 22.55 6.66
N ARG A 37 10.14 23.03 7.03
CA ARG A 37 10.40 23.56 8.38
C ARG A 37 9.43 24.71 8.71
N GLU A 38 9.35 25.72 7.85
CA GLU A 38 8.42 26.84 8.04
C GLU A 38 6.96 26.38 8.08
N ALA A 39 6.58 25.34 7.31
CA ALA A 39 5.23 24.78 7.37
C ALA A 39 4.92 24.08 8.71
N TYR A 40 5.89 23.41 9.33
CA TYR A 40 5.74 22.85 10.69
C TYR A 40 5.80 23.92 11.80
N GLU A 41 6.31 25.11 11.50
CA GLU A 41 6.33 26.23 12.45
C GLU A 41 4.98 26.93 12.57
N ALA A 42 4.08 26.74 11.60
CA ALA A 42 2.70 27.24 11.67
C ALA A 42 1.94 26.69 12.89
N ASP A 43 0.87 27.38 13.28
CA ASP A 43 0.02 26.96 14.41
C ASP A 43 -0.76 25.68 14.08
N ILE A 44 -1.14 25.50 12.80
CA ILE A 44 -1.81 24.32 12.27
C ILE A 44 -1.16 23.92 10.95
N THR A 45 -0.76 22.66 10.83
CA THR A 45 -0.17 22.10 9.60
C THR A 45 -1.07 20.98 9.08
N TYR A 46 -1.61 21.15 7.88
CA TYR A 46 -2.30 20.11 7.12
C TYR A 46 -1.31 19.27 6.32
N GLY A 47 -1.63 18.03 6.03
CA GLY A 47 -0.80 17.20 5.18
C GLY A 47 -1.29 15.77 5.10
N GLN A 48 -0.67 15.00 4.21
CA GLN A 48 -0.92 13.57 4.12
C GLN A 48 -0.16 12.83 5.24
N ASN A 49 -0.76 11.78 5.78
CA ASN A 49 -0.15 10.88 6.75
C ASN A 49 1.23 10.37 6.32
N SER A 50 1.37 10.01 5.04
CA SER A 50 2.64 9.56 4.45
C SER A 50 3.73 10.62 4.57
N GLU A 51 3.42 11.87 4.22
CA GLU A 51 4.37 12.98 4.27
C GLU A 51 4.86 13.27 5.68
N PHE A 52 3.94 13.25 6.65
CA PHE A 52 4.28 13.39 8.07
C PHE A 52 5.18 12.24 8.56
N GLY A 53 4.84 11.00 8.24
CA GLY A 53 5.64 9.85 8.65
C GLY A 53 7.01 9.78 7.96
N PHE A 54 7.10 10.19 6.68
CA PHE A 54 8.37 10.27 5.97
C PHE A 54 9.26 11.40 6.48
N ASP A 55 8.70 12.55 6.83
CA ASP A 55 9.46 13.62 7.50
C ASP A 55 10.02 13.15 8.83
N TYR A 56 9.24 12.41 9.62
CA TYR A 56 9.73 11.79 10.85
C TYR A 56 10.89 10.82 10.59
N LEU A 57 10.78 9.94 9.57
CA LEU A 57 11.86 9.02 9.22
C LEU A 57 13.12 9.78 8.77
N ARG A 58 12.97 10.84 7.95
CA ARG A 58 14.08 11.69 7.50
C ARG A 58 14.75 12.41 8.67
N ASP A 59 13.98 12.93 9.61
CA ASP A 59 14.51 13.61 10.80
C ASP A 59 15.37 12.68 11.69
N ASN A 60 15.05 11.39 11.73
CA ASN A 60 15.84 10.39 12.46
C ASN A 60 17.09 9.90 11.71
N MET A 61 17.25 10.27 10.43
CA MET A 61 18.46 10.03 9.64
C MET A 61 19.31 11.29 9.44
N ALA A 62 18.84 12.45 9.91
CA ALA A 62 19.53 13.71 9.80
C ALA A 62 20.86 13.69 10.59
N MET A 63 21.92 14.20 9.98
CA MET A 63 23.26 14.28 10.60
C MET A 63 23.40 15.49 11.53
N ASP A 64 22.73 16.60 11.19
CA ASP A 64 22.63 17.78 12.03
C ASP A 64 21.18 17.94 12.50
N LEU A 65 21.01 18.34 13.76
CA LEU A 65 19.70 18.74 14.28
C LEU A 65 19.09 19.82 13.37
N ASN A 66 19.89 20.71 12.77
CA ASN A 66 19.50 21.80 11.86
C ASN A 66 18.96 21.34 10.53
N ASP A 67 18.90 20.04 10.27
CA ASP A 67 18.24 19.47 9.09
C ASP A 67 16.84 18.93 9.43
N GLN A 68 16.53 18.74 10.71
CA GLN A 68 15.22 18.27 11.14
C GLN A 68 14.10 19.28 10.85
N VAL A 69 12.94 18.80 10.43
CA VAL A 69 11.77 19.63 10.09
C VAL A 69 10.66 19.56 11.14
N GLN A 70 10.51 18.45 11.87
CA GLN A 70 9.50 18.24 12.92
C GLN A 70 10.02 18.55 14.34
N ARG A 71 10.90 19.55 14.48
CA ARG A 71 11.59 19.86 15.74
C ARG A 71 10.69 20.18 16.94
N ARG A 72 9.48 20.68 16.69
CA ARG A 72 8.53 21.01 17.77
C ARG A 72 7.97 19.74 18.44
N GLY A 73 8.14 18.57 17.81
CA GLY A 73 7.64 17.30 18.31
C GLY A 73 6.17 17.05 17.97
N LEU A 74 5.69 15.86 18.36
CA LEU A 74 4.36 15.35 18.00
C LEU A 74 3.36 15.63 19.13
N HIS A 75 2.67 16.76 19.04
CA HIS A 75 1.75 17.20 20.11
C HIS A 75 0.31 16.71 19.91
N TYR A 76 -0.37 17.16 18.86
CA TYR A 76 -1.76 16.82 18.61
C TYR A 76 -2.01 16.55 17.13
N ALA A 77 -2.56 15.38 16.81
CA ALA A 77 -3.05 15.05 15.48
C ALA A 77 -4.57 14.84 15.51
N ILE A 78 -5.24 15.40 14.52
CA ILE A 78 -6.62 15.07 14.17
C ILE A 78 -6.56 14.41 12.80
N VAL A 79 -6.88 13.12 12.75
CA VAL A 79 -6.82 12.33 11.53
C VAL A 79 -8.18 12.39 10.85
N ASP A 80 -8.25 13.05 9.69
CA ASP A 80 -9.41 12.97 8.81
C ASP A 80 -9.45 11.62 8.11
N GLU A 81 -10.63 11.12 7.78
CA GLU A 81 -10.85 9.74 7.28
C GLU A 81 -10.10 8.70 8.12
N ALA A 82 -10.27 8.79 9.44
CA ALA A 82 -9.47 8.06 10.43
C ALA A 82 -9.47 6.54 10.22
N ASP A 83 -10.56 5.97 9.72
CA ASP A 83 -10.64 4.56 9.39
C ASP A 83 -9.78 4.19 8.18
N SER A 84 -9.80 4.99 7.12
CA SER A 84 -8.92 4.76 5.96
C SER A 84 -7.44 4.87 6.34
N ILE A 85 -7.07 5.89 7.12
CA ILE A 85 -5.66 6.12 7.46
C ILE A 85 -5.17 5.17 8.55
N LEU A 86 -5.90 5.04 9.65
CA LEU A 86 -5.43 4.31 10.85
C LEU A 86 -5.66 2.80 10.78
N ILE A 87 -6.45 2.32 9.81
CA ILE A 87 -6.78 0.90 9.63
C ILE A 87 -6.35 0.40 8.26
N ASP A 88 -6.87 0.97 7.16
CA ASP A 88 -6.59 0.45 5.81
C ASP A 88 -5.14 0.67 5.40
N GLU A 89 -4.72 1.94 5.38
CA GLU A 89 -3.35 2.31 4.98
C GLU A 89 -2.32 1.79 5.98
N ALA A 90 -2.71 1.69 7.25
CA ALA A 90 -1.83 1.25 8.32
C ALA A 90 -1.35 -0.21 8.19
N ARG A 91 -1.91 -1.00 7.26
CA ARG A 91 -1.43 -2.36 6.96
C ARG A 91 -0.03 -2.36 6.32
N THR A 92 0.34 -1.28 5.65
CA THR A 92 1.64 -1.18 4.98
C THR A 92 2.53 -0.17 5.72
N PRO A 93 3.76 -0.55 6.12
CA PRO A 93 4.66 0.39 6.77
C PRO A 93 5.19 1.44 5.79
N LEU A 94 5.56 2.60 6.33
CA LEU A 94 6.32 3.61 5.62
C LEU A 94 7.80 3.20 5.61
N ILE A 95 8.40 3.15 4.44
CA ILE A 95 9.77 2.66 4.22
C ILE A 95 10.55 3.68 3.40
N ILE A 96 11.69 4.14 3.90
CA ILE A 96 12.69 4.83 3.08
C ILE A 96 13.69 3.80 2.61
N SER A 97 13.70 3.56 1.30
CA SER A 97 14.69 2.71 0.65
C SER A 97 15.33 3.45 -0.51
N SER A 98 16.57 3.08 -0.83
CA SER A 98 17.20 3.44 -2.09
C SER A 98 17.74 2.17 -2.75
N PRO A 99 17.92 2.17 -4.08
CA PRO A 99 18.83 1.22 -4.69
C PRO A 99 20.17 1.30 -3.98
N ALA A 100 20.73 0.17 -3.59
CA ALA A 100 22.12 0.12 -3.19
C ALA A 100 23.00 0.57 -4.37
N GLU A 101 24.16 1.15 -4.09
CA GLU A 101 25.15 1.44 -5.13
C GLU A 101 25.45 0.18 -5.93
N ASP A 102 25.65 0.35 -7.24
CA ASP A 102 25.92 -0.77 -8.14
C ASP A 102 27.34 -1.29 -7.92
N ALA A 103 27.47 -2.20 -6.96
CA ALA A 103 28.72 -2.87 -6.63
C ALA A 103 28.93 -4.16 -7.44
N SER A 104 28.26 -4.33 -8.59
CA SER A 104 28.30 -5.58 -9.35
C SER A 104 29.73 -5.95 -9.77
N GLU A 105 30.52 -5.00 -10.25
CA GLU A 105 31.94 -5.24 -10.60
C GLU A 105 32.77 -5.68 -9.40
N THR A 106 32.50 -5.09 -8.22
CA THR A 106 33.13 -5.45 -6.95
C THR A 106 32.82 -6.90 -6.60
N TYR A 107 31.55 -7.31 -6.61
CA TYR A 107 31.15 -8.69 -6.34
C TYR A 107 31.82 -9.71 -7.29
N TYR A 108 31.85 -9.44 -8.61
CA TYR A 108 32.56 -10.32 -9.55
C TYR A 108 34.07 -10.37 -9.27
N THR A 109 34.66 -9.25 -8.87
CA THR A 109 36.09 -9.20 -8.53
C THR A 109 36.39 -10.03 -7.30
N PHE A 110 35.62 -9.88 -6.23
CA PHE A 110 35.79 -10.67 -5.02
C PHE A 110 35.44 -12.16 -5.23
N ALA A 111 34.48 -12.50 -6.08
CA ALA A 111 34.22 -13.89 -6.46
C ALA A 111 35.45 -14.53 -7.16
N ARG A 112 36.13 -13.79 -8.06
CA ARG A 112 37.38 -14.26 -8.71
C ARG A 112 38.55 -14.39 -7.74
N VAL A 113 38.64 -13.53 -6.73
CA VAL A 113 39.65 -13.62 -5.66
C VAL A 113 39.35 -14.82 -4.78
N ALA A 114 38.11 -14.94 -4.30
CA ALA A 114 37.66 -16.05 -3.47
C ALA A 114 37.87 -17.40 -4.17
N ALA A 115 37.73 -17.48 -5.50
CA ALA A 115 38.02 -18.68 -6.31
C ALA A 115 39.49 -19.15 -6.29
N GLN A 116 40.43 -18.28 -5.90
CA GLN A 116 41.86 -18.61 -5.83
C GLN A 116 42.34 -18.96 -4.42
N LEU A 117 41.56 -18.61 -3.39
CA LEU A 117 41.87 -18.96 -2.01
C LEU A 117 41.68 -20.46 -1.75
N GLN A 118 42.39 -21.01 -0.77
CA GLN A 118 42.40 -22.43 -0.43
C GLN A 118 41.88 -22.66 1.00
N PRO A 119 41.03 -23.68 1.22
CA PRO A 119 40.61 -24.06 2.56
C PRO A 119 41.82 -24.51 3.40
N GLU A 120 41.70 -24.38 4.72
CA GLU A 120 42.71 -24.71 5.74
C GLU A 120 43.97 -23.83 5.74
N THR A 121 44.29 -23.17 4.62
CA THR A 121 45.41 -22.21 4.51
C THR A 121 44.92 -20.77 4.54
N ASP A 122 44.03 -20.41 3.61
CA ASP A 122 43.56 -19.02 3.45
C ASP A 122 42.27 -18.75 4.26
N TYR A 123 41.52 -19.80 4.60
CA TYR A 123 40.32 -19.70 5.44
C TYR A 123 39.99 -21.04 6.11
N VAL A 124 39.29 -20.98 7.24
CA VAL A 124 38.82 -22.14 8.00
C VAL A 124 37.30 -22.18 7.97
N ILE A 125 36.74 -23.36 7.72
CA ILE A 125 35.29 -23.59 7.75
C ILE A 125 34.89 -24.06 9.15
N GLU A 126 33.96 -23.34 9.77
CA GLU A 126 33.36 -23.72 11.04
C GLU A 126 31.97 -24.34 10.81
N GLU A 127 31.93 -25.65 10.56
CA GLU A 127 30.69 -26.36 10.21
C GLU A 127 29.58 -26.20 11.25
N LYS A 128 29.92 -26.17 12.55
CA LYS A 128 28.93 -26.01 13.63
C LYS A 128 28.25 -24.64 13.62
N GLN A 129 28.95 -23.62 13.17
CA GLN A 129 28.43 -22.24 13.13
C GLN A 129 27.97 -21.85 11.72
N HIS A 130 28.14 -22.75 10.74
CA HIS A 130 27.92 -22.48 9.33
C HIS A 130 28.60 -21.16 8.90
N ALA A 131 29.86 -21.00 9.32
CA ALA A 131 30.65 -19.79 9.15
C ALA A 131 32.01 -20.08 8.52
N VAL A 132 32.61 -19.06 7.92
CA VAL A 132 33.99 -19.08 7.44
C VAL A 132 34.78 -18.02 8.19
N VAL A 133 36.00 -18.36 8.59
CA VAL A 133 36.95 -17.43 9.20
C VAL A 133 38.16 -17.30 8.28
N LEU A 134 38.45 -16.08 7.81
CA LEU A 134 39.64 -15.78 7.02
C LEU A 134 40.89 -15.83 7.91
N THR A 135 41.96 -16.45 7.42
CA THR A 135 43.28 -16.43 8.10
C THR A 135 44.06 -15.17 7.73
N GLU A 136 45.09 -14.83 8.50
CA GLU A 136 46.01 -13.74 8.13
C GLU A 136 46.66 -13.97 6.76
N ASP A 137 47.04 -15.22 6.46
CA ASP A 137 47.59 -15.61 5.17
C ASP A 137 46.58 -15.41 4.02
N GLY A 138 45.32 -15.75 4.24
CA GLY A 138 44.25 -15.57 3.25
C GLY A 138 43.94 -14.10 2.97
N ILE A 139 43.94 -13.25 4.01
CA ILE A 139 43.80 -11.81 3.86
C ILE A 139 44.99 -11.26 3.06
N GLY A 140 46.22 -11.59 3.44
CA GLY A 140 47.42 -11.13 2.73
C GLY A 140 47.48 -11.63 1.29
N ARG A 141 46.93 -12.81 1.00
CA ARG A 141 46.79 -13.31 -0.38
C ARG A 141 45.73 -12.54 -1.16
N ALA A 142 44.58 -12.26 -0.55
CA ALA A 142 43.52 -11.47 -1.17
C ALA A 142 44.00 -10.04 -1.49
N GLU A 143 44.73 -9.39 -0.58
CA GLU A 143 45.33 -8.07 -0.79
C GLU A 143 46.26 -8.02 -2.01
N LYS A 144 47.12 -9.05 -2.17
CA LYS A 144 47.99 -9.19 -3.35
C LYS A 144 47.19 -9.37 -4.64
N LEU A 145 46.12 -10.16 -4.62
CA LEU A 145 45.26 -10.39 -5.78
C LEU A 145 44.47 -9.13 -6.18
N LEU A 146 44.04 -8.35 -5.19
CA LEU A 146 43.33 -7.07 -5.36
C LEU A 146 44.26 -5.89 -5.64
N ARG A 147 45.58 -6.07 -5.45
CA ARG A 147 46.61 -5.02 -5.58
C ARG A 147 46.41 -3.85 -4.62
N ILE A 148 45.95 -4.14 -3.41
CA ILE A 148 45.79 -3.16 -2.33
C ILE A 148 46.85 -3.39 -1.25
N LYS A 149 47.17 -2.36 -0.47
CA LYS A 149 48.19 -2.44 0.57
C LYS A 149 47.68 -3.07 1.87
N ASN A 150 46.44 -2.74 2.24
CA ASN A 150 45.82 -3.20 3.48
C ASN A 150 44.30 -3.17 3.29
N MET A 151 43.63 -4.29 3.54
CA MET A 151 42.17 -4.43 3.43
C MET A 151 41.42 -3.65 4.52
N TYR A 152 42.09 -3.33 5.63
CA TYR A 152 41.54 -2.62 6.78
C TYR A 152 41.89 -1.12 6.80
N GLU A 153 42.76 -0.64 5.92
CA GLU A 153 43.04 0.80 5.78
C GLU A 153 42.08 1.42 4.75
N GLY A 154 41.10 2.20 5.24
CA GLY A 154 40.15 2.93 4.42
C GLY A 154 38.73 2.37 4.53
N ASP A 155 38.22 1.81 3.44
CA ASP A 155 36.83 1.35 3.33
C ASP A 155 36.65 -0.06 3.91
N VAL A 156 36.04 -0.15 5.10
CA VAL A 156 35.76 -1.39 5.84
C VAL A 156 34.87 -2.36 5.04
N THR A 157 34.20 -1.89 3.98
CA THR A 157 33.32 -2.74 3.14
C THR A 157 34.09 -3.77 2.31
N ALA A 158 35.38 -3.56 2.01
CA ALA A 158 36.18 -4.49 1.22
C ALA A 158 36.32 -5.88 1.90
N VAL A 159 36.49 -5.88 3.22
CA VAL A 159 36.52 -7.11 4.04
C VAL A 159 35.18 -7.84 3.95
N HIS A 160 34.07 -7.09 3.98
CA HIS A 160 32.72 -7.64 3.89
C HIS A 160 32.47 -8.36 2.57
N TYR A 161 32.91 -7.77 1.45
CA TYR A 161 32.82 -8.41 0.13
C TYR A 161 33.65 -9.70 0.05
N LEU A 162 34.86 -9.70 0.63
CA LEU A 162 35.71 -10.89 0.66
C LEU A 162 35.08 -12.01 1.50
N ASP A 163 34.60 -11.69 2.70
CA ASP A 163 33.95 -12.64 3.60
C ASP A 163 32.73 -13.30 2.93
N ASN A 164 31.85 -12.50 2.32
CA ASN A 164 30.69 -13.01 1.59
C ASN A 164 31.08 -13.86 0.37
N ALA A 165 32.11 -13.46 -0.40
CA ALA A 165 32.57 -14.23 -1.55
C ALA A 165 33.16 -15.59 -1.14
N VAL A 166 33.90 -15.64 -0.03
CA VAL A 166 34.46 -16.89 0.50
C VAL A 166 33.35 -17.75 1.11
N LYS A 167 32.42 -17.18 1.88
CA LYS A 167 31.22 -17.90 2.37
C LYS A 167 30.42 -18.50 1.23
N ALA A 168 30.08 -17.71 0.21
CA ALA A 168 29.37 -18.17 -0.99
C ALA A 168 30.11 -19.33 -1.67
N ARG A 169 31.44 -19.29 -1.73
CA ARG A 169 32.25 -20.37 -2.32
C ARG A 169 32.28 -21.63 -1.45
N ALA A 170 32.54 -21.47 -0.15
CA ALA A 170 32.90 -22.55 0.76
C ALA A 170 31.70 -23.26 1.38
N LEU A 171 30.57 -22.57 1.56
CA LEU A 171 29.41 -23.09 2.29
C LEU A 171 28.17 -23.30 1.41
N TYR A 172 28.01 -22.50 0.36
CA TYR A 172 26.80 -22.53 -0.47
C TYR A 172 27.09 -23.24 -1.77
N HIS A 173 26.60 -24.45 -1.96
CA HIS A 173 26.82 -25.28 -3.13
C HIS A 173 25.54 -25.38 -3.98
N LYS A 174 25.75 -25.34 -5.30
CA LYS A 174 24.70 -25.60 -6.27
C LYS A 174 24.14 -27.02 -6.07
N ASP A 175 22.82 -27.14 -6.19
CA ASP A 175 22.01 -28.35 -6.00
C ASP A 175 21.96 -28.86 -4.54
N LYS A 176 22.44 -28.08 -3.57
CA LYS A 176 22.21 -28.26 -2.14
C LYS A 176 21.49 -27.06 -1.54
N GLU A 177 22.18 -25.94 -1.36
CA GLU A 177 21.64 -24.74 -0.71
C GLU A 177 20.87 -23.86 -1.71
N TYR A 178 21.15 -24.00 -3.01
CA TYR A 178 20.42 -23.32 -4.08
C TYR A 178 20.46 -24.06 -5.40
N VAL A 179 19.58 -23.67 -6.31
CA VAL A 179 19.61 -24.04 -7.73
C VAL A 179 19.71 -22.79 -8.59
N VAL A 180 20.20 -22.94 -9.82
CA VAL A 180 20.18 -21.87 -10.83
C VAL A 180 19.14 -22.22 -11.88
N LYS A 181 18.12 -21.37 -12.02
CA LYS A 181 17.02 -21.56 -12.99
C LYS A 181 16.68 -20.23 -13.64
N ASP A 182 16.51 -20.24 -14.97
CA ASP A 182 16.17 -19.06 -15.76
C ASP A 182 17.12 -17.86 -15.55
N GLY A 183 18.38 -18.14 -15.22
CA GLY A 183 19.41 -17.12 -14.94
C GLY A 183 19.36 -16.54 -13.52
N GLU A 184 18.56 -17.11 -12.61
CA GLU A 184 18.40 -16.65 -11.23
C GLU A 184 18.81 -17.73 -10.21
N VAL A 185 19.31 -17.29 -9.06
CA VAL A 185 19.58 -18.14 -7.91
C VAL A 185 18.29 -18.33 -7.10
N ILE A 186 17.87 -19.58 -6.90
CA ILE A 186 16.70 -19.92 -6.09
C ILE A 186 17.15 -20.75 -4.89
N ILE A 187 16.84 -20.26 -3.69
CA ILE A 187 17.20 -20.93 -2.43
C ILE A 187 16.42 -22.24 -2.31
N VAL A 188 17.09 -23.29 -1.85
CA VAL A 188 16.49 -24.57 -1.50
C VAL A 188 16.29 -24.63 0.01
N ASP A 189 15.09 -24.97 0.46
CA ASP A 189 14.81 -25.17 1.88
C ASP A 189 15.53 -26.44 2.39
N GLU A 190 16.39 -26.27 3.40
CA GLU A 190 17.25 -27.35 3.92
C GLU A 190 16.49 -28.55 4.49
N PHE A 191 15.26 -28.34 4.99
CA PHE A 191 14.47 -29.39 5.62
C PHE A 191 13.59 -30.14 4.63
N THR A 192 13.06 -29.44 3.62
CA THR A 192 12.03 -29.96 2.72
C THR A 192 12.50 -30.14 1.28
N GLY A 193 13.65 -29.58 0.91
CA GLY A 193 14.15 -29.54 -0.46
C GLY A 193 13.29 -28.69 -1.40
N ARG A 194 12.35 -27.91 -0.87
CA ARG A 194 11.45 -27.07 -1.67
C ARG A 194 12.20 -25.84 -2.17
N LEU A 195 11.95 -25.48 -3.42
CA LEU A 195 12.43 -24.23 -3.99
C LEU A 195 11.68 -23.05 -3.37
N MET A 196 12.41 -22.02 -2.95
CA MET A 196 11.87 -20.79 -2.35
C MET A 196 12.06 -19.59 -3.30
N PRO A 197 11.28 -19.50 -4.40
CA PRO A 197 11.37 -18.37 -5.32
C PRO A 197 11.00 -17.07 -4.60
N GLY A 198 11.71 -15.99 -4.93
CA GLY A 198 11.52 -14.66 -4.33
C GLY A 198 12.22 -14.46 -2.98
N ARG A 199 12.76 -15.51 -2.35
CA ARG A 199 13.62 -15.36 -1.17
C ARG A 199 15.07 -15.12 -1.59
N ARG A 200 15.72 -14.17 -0.92
CA ARG A 200 17.14 -13.85 -1.08
C ARG A 200 17.84 -13.96 0.29
N TRP A 201 19.11 -14.32 0.29
CA TRP A 201 19.92 -14.24 1.52
C TRP A 201 20.27 -12.79 1.77
N SER A 202 20.33 -12.41 3.04
CA SER A 202 20.63 -11.04 3.46
C SER A 202 22.12 -10.69 3.34
N ASP A 203 22.42 -9.41 3.58
CA ASP A 203 23.77 -8.90 3.84
C ASP A 203 24.76 -9.10 2.68
N GLY A 204 24.27 -9.06 1.43
CA GLY A 204 25.10 -9.17 0.23
C GLY A 204 25.49 -10.59 -0.17
N LEU A 205 25.14 -11.60 0.63
CA LEU A 205 25.47 -13.00 0.35
C LEU A 205 24.82 -13.50 -0.95
N HIS A 206 23.58 -13.08 -1.24
CA HIS A 206 22.90 -13.52 -2.45
C HIS A 206 23.58 -13.02 -3.72
N GLN A 207 24.04 -11.77 -3.73
CA GLN A 207 24.84 -11.21 -4.81
C GLN A 207 26.20 -11.90 -4.93
N ALA A 208 26.82 -12.29 -3.80
CA ALA A 208 28.06 -13.08 -3.84
C ALA A 208 27.85 -14.46 -4.48
N VAL A 209 26.71 -15.12 -4.25
CA VAL A 209 26.35 -16.39 -4.92
C VAL A 209 26.01 -16.15 -6.41
N GLU A 210 25.26 -15.10 -6.75
CA GLU A 210 25.02 -14.70 -8.15
C GLU A 210 26.34 -14.45 -8.88
N ALA A 211 27.29 -13.75 -8.25
CA ALA A 211 28.62 -13.47 -8.79
C ALA A 211 29.47 -14.74 -8.95
N LYS A 212 29.42 -15.64 -7.96
CA LYS A 212 30.08 -16.96 -8.00
C LYS A 212 29.61 -17.78 -9.21
N GLU A 213 28.32 -17.76 -9.50
CA GLU A 213 27.71 -18.47 -10.64
C GLU A 213 27.80 -17.68 -11.95
N ASN A 214 28.44 -16.50 -11.95
CA ASN A 214 28.58 -15.61 -13.10
C ASN A 214 27.21 -15.19 -13.72
N LEU A 215 26.21 -15.01 -12.87
CA LEU A 215 24.87 -14.53 -13.22
C LEU A 215 24.78 -13.02 -13.12
N LYS A 216 23.78 -12.40 -13.76
CA LYS A 216 23.51 -10.96 -13.63
C LYS A 216 23.10 -10.65 -12.20
N ILE A 217 23.91 -9.86 -11.50
CA ILE A 217 23.65 -9.46 -10.11
C ILE A 217 22.44 -8.53 -10.08
N GLN A 218 21.46 -8.87 -9.25
CA GLN A 218 20.31 -8.01 -9.04
C GLN A 218 20.65 -6.94 -7.99
N ARG A 219 20.28 -5.68 -8.27
CA ARG A 219 20.49 -4.60 -7.31
C ARG A 219 19.58 -4.81 -6.10
N GLU A 220 20.18 -4.86 -4.92
CA GLU A 220 19.41 -4.83 -3.68
C GLU A 220 18.82 -3.45 -3.45
N THR A 221 17.61 -3.43 -2.91
CA THR A 221 17.04 -2.23 -2.31
C THR A 221 17.44 -2.24 -0.84
N ARG A 222 18.21 -1.23 -0.44
CA ARG A 222 18.58 -1.07 0.97
C ARG A 222 17.49 -0.26 1.65
N THR A 223 16.92 -0.82 2.72
CA THR A 223 16.00 -0.10 3.60
C THR A 223 16.82 0.66 4.64
N PHE A 224 16.64 1.99 4.73
CA PHE A 224 17.32 2.84 5.70
C PHE A 224 16.50 3.02 6.96
N ALA A 225 15.19 3.23 6.83
CA ALA A 225 14.31 3.49 7.95
C ALA A 225 12.89 3.01 7.64
N THR A 226 12.21 2.51 8.67
CA THR A 226 10.86 1.98 8.57
C THR A 226 10.06 2.35 9.81
N ILE A 227 8.81 2.75 9.64
CA ILE A 227 7.84 2.90 10.73
C ILE A 227 6.45 2.49 10.24
N THR A 228 5.65 1.87 11.10
CA THR A 228 4.25 1.63 10.79
C THR A 228 3.42 2.89 11.09
N ILE A 229 2.35 3.12 10.33
CA ILE A 229 1.43 4.24 10.59
C ILE A 229 0.87 4.15 12.02
N GLN A 230 0.60 2.94 12.53
CA GLN A 230 0.17 2.73 13.91
C GLN A 230 1.18 3.32 14.89
N ASN A 231 2.46 2.94 14.75
CA ASN A 231 3.49 3.39 15.68
C ASN A 231 3.74 4.89 15.57
N TYR A 232 3.71 5.45 14.36
CA TYR A 232 3.88 6.89 14.15
C TYR A 232 2.79 7.70 14.85
N PHE A 233 1.51 7.39 14.63
CA PHE A 233 0.41 8.15 15.26
C PHE A 233 0.31 7.94 16.77
N ARG A 234 0.77 6.81 17.30
CA ARG A 234 0.86 6.56 18.76
C ARG A 234 1.88 7.45 19.46
N MET A 235 2.80 8.09 18.73
CA MET A 235 3.79 9.01 19.31
C MET A 235 3.20 10.39 19.62
N TYR A 236 2.03 10.73 19.07
CA TYR A 236 1.39 12.01 19.37
C TYR A 236 0.90 12.05 20.81
N THR A 237 1.15 13.17 21.50
CA THR A 237 0.71 13.37 22.89
C THR A 237 -0.82 13.27 23.01
N LYS A 238 -1.54 13.76 22.01
CA LYS A 238 -2.98 13.61 21.85
C LYS A 238 -3.28 13.17 20.43
N LEU A 239 -4.22 12.24 20.27
CA LEU A 239 -4.69 11.77 18.98
C LEU A 239 -6.21 11.85 18.96
N ALA A 240 -6.77 12.33 17.86
CA ALA A 240 -8.19 12.30 17.57
C ALA A 240 -8.39 11.92 16.11
N GLY A 241 -9.60 11.53 15.74
CA GLY A 241 -9.94 11.23 14.36
C GLY A 241 -11.41 11.49 14.07
N MET A 242 -11.73 11.66 12.80
CA MET A 242 -13.09 11.80 12.30
C MET A 242 -13.29 10.95 11.05
N THR A 243 -14.48 10.37 10.92
CA THR A 243 -14.91 9.59 9.76
C THR A 243 -16.41 9.30 9.90
N GLY A 244 -17.09 9.03 8.77
CA GLY A 244 -18.47 8.57 8.77
C GLY A 244 -18.65 7.12 9.22
N THR A 245 -17.58 6.34 9.34
CA THR A 245 -17.68 4.87 9.35
C THR A 245 -16.83 4.14 10.42
N ALA A 246 -16.43 4.82 11.50
CA ALA A 246 -15.60 4.24 12.57
C ALA A 246 -16.29 3.20 13.49
N VAL A 247 -17.62 3.18 13.59
CA VAL A 247 -18.32 2.37 14.62
C VAL A 247 -18.03 0.88 14.51
N THR A 248 -17.90 0.35 13.29
CA THR A 248 -17.59 -1.07 13.08
C THR A 248 -16.19 -1.44 13.54
N GLU A 249 -15.28 -0.48 13.56
CA GLU A 249 -13.86 -0.67 13.88
C GLU A 249 -13.48 -0.12 15.26
N ALA A 250 -14.46 0.21 16.09
CA ALA A 250 -14.23 0.84 17.40
C ALA A 250 -13.32 0.00 18.30
N GLU A 251 -13.42 -1.32 18.23
CA GLU A 251 -12.57 -2.23 18.99
C GLU A 251 -11.09 -2.16 18.56
N GLU A 252 -10.83 -2.11 17.25
CA GLU A 252 -9.46 -1.99 16.72
C GLU A 252 -8.86 -0.63 17.06
N LEU A 253 -9.61 0.46 16.82
CA LEU A 253 -9.18 1.82 17.13
C LEU A 253 -8.84 1.97 18.63
N PHE A 254 -9.62 1.36 19.52
CA PHE A 254 -9.33 1.38 20.94
C PHE A 254 -8.12 0.48 21.31
N LYS A 255 -8.04 -0.73 20.75
CA LYS A 255 -6.92 -1.65 21.06
C LYS A 255 -5.58 -1.05 20.64
N VAL A 256 -5.49 -0.51 19.43
CA VAL A 256 -4.25 -0.02 18.83
C VAL A 256 -3.93 1.41 19.29
N TYR A 257 -4.89 2.32 19.25
CA TYR A 257 -4.67 3.76 19.44
C TYR A 257 -5.27 4.34 20.73
N LYS A 258 -6.03 3.55 21.50
CA LYS A 258 -6.81 4.01 22.66
C LYS A 258 -7.82 5.10 22.30
N LEU A 259 -8.32 5.07 21.06
CA LEU A 259 -9.37 5.96 20.59
C LEU A 259 -10.74 5.36 20.84
N GLU A 260 -11.57 6.06 21.62
CA GLU A 260 -12.98 5.74 21.78
C GLU A 260 -13.79 6.32 20.62
N VAL A 261 -14.72 5.53 20.06
CA VAL A 261 -15.59 5.98 18.97
C VAL A 261 -16.92 6.48 19.53
N THR A 262 -17.19 7.77 19.33
CA THR A 262 -18.47 8.38 19.67
C THR A 262 -19.26 8.68 18.40
N GLN A 263 -20.47 8.13 18.29
CA GLN A 263 -21.36 8.43 17.17
C GLN A 263 -22.05 9.77 17.39
N ILE A 264 -21.74 10.75 16.54
CA ILE A 264 -22.38 12.07 16.56
C ILE A 264 -23.71 11.99 15.78
N PRO A 265 -24.84 12.45 16.35
CA PRO A 265 -26.11 12.52 15.62
C PRO A 265 -26.00 13.36 14.35
N THR A 266 -26.70 12.97 13.30
CA THR A 266 -26.75 13.74 12.05
C THR A 266 -27.49 15.07 12.26
N ASN A 267 -27.06 16.13 11.58
CA ASN A 267 -27.70 17.45 11.67
C ASN A 267 -29.19 17.43 11.28
N LYS A 268 -29.53 16.61 10.27
CA LYS A 268 -30.91 16.37 9.81
C LYS A 268 -31.21 14.88 9.80
N PRO A 269 -32.49 14.46 9.88
CA PRO A 269 -32.87 13.05 9.79
C PRO A 269 -32.38 12.42 8.49
N MET A 270 -31.81 11.21 8.59
CA MET A 270 -31.38 10.42 7.44
C MET A 270 -32.59 9.75 6.80
N VAL A 271 -32.89 10.08 5.54
CA VAL A 271 -34.07 9.59 4.79
C VAL A 271 -33.70 8.77 3.54
N ARG A 272 -32.41 8.45 3.35
CA ARG A 272 -31.93 7.63 2.24
C ARG A 272 -32.54 6.24 2.31
N LYS A 273 -32.94 5.72 1.16
CA LYS A 273 -33.47 4.35 1.00
C LYS A 273 -32.34 3.39 0.65
N ASP A 274 -31.93 2.58 1.61
CA ASP A 274 -30.96 1.50 1.38
C ASP A 274 -31.69 0.23 0.97
N HIS A 275 -31.60 -0.12 -0.31
CA HIS A 275 -32.25 -1.31 -0.86
C HIS A 275 -31.48 -2.59 -0.51
N PRO A 276 -32.16 -3.76 -0.45
CA PRO A 276 -31.49 -5.04 -0.33
C PRO A 276 -30.50 -5.31 -1.47
N ASP A 277 -29.53 -6.16 -1.21
CA ASP A 277 -28.53 -6.54 -2.20
C ASP A 277 -29.14 -7.45 -3.27
N LEU A 278 -28.74 -7.24 -4.53
CA LEU A 278 -29.08 -8.12 -5.64
C LEU A 278 -27.91 -9.04 -5.94
N VAL A 279 -28.12 -10.35 -5.77
CA VAL A 279 -27.09 -11.37 -6.02
C VAL A 279 -27.42 -12.15 -7.29
N TYR A 280 -26.53 -12.06 -8.27
CA TYR A 280 -26.63 -12.74 -9.56
C TYR A 280 -25.80 -14.02 -9.59
N LYS A 281 -26.18 -14.93 -10.47
CA LYS A 281 -25.46 -16.19 -10.65
C LYS A 281 -24.11 -16.00 -11.32
N THR A 282 -24.05 -15.12 -12.33
CA THR A 282 -22.83 -14.85 -13.10
C THR A 282 -22.45 -13.38 -13.01
N GLU A 283 -21.17 -13.09 -13.23
CA GLU A 283 -20.66 -11.73 -13.28
C GLU A 283 -21.27 -10.97 -14.46
N GLN A 284 -21.48 -11.62 -15.61
CA GLN A 284 -22.13 -10.98 -16.76
C GLN A 284 -23.57 -10.60 -16.48
N GLY A 285 -24.35 -11.47 -15.81
CA GLY A 285 -25.73 -11.15 -15.41
C GLY A 285 -25.80 -9.97 -14.44
N LYS A 286 -24.86 -9.88 -13.50
CA LYS A 286 -24.67 -8.70 -12.63
C LYS A 286 -24.46 -7.45 -13.47
N TRP A 287 -23.52 -7.48 -14.41
CA TRP A 287 -23.17 -6.32 -15.23
C TRP A 287 -24.31 -5.85 -16.13
N ASP A 288 -25.02 -6.77 -16.77
CA ASP A 288 -26.17 -6.44 -17.61
C ASP A 288 -27.27 -5.75 -16.79
N ALA A 289 -27.50 -6.20 -15.55
CA ALA A 289 -28.45 -5.57 -14.65
C ALA A 289 -28.01 -4.19 -14.16
N VAL A 290 -26.72 -4.00 -13.87
CA VAL A 290 -26.16 -2.68 -13.51
C VAL A 290 -26.38 -1.70 -14.66
N VAL A 291 -26.08 -2.11 -15.90
CA VAL A 291 -26.29 -1.25 -17.09
C VAL A 291 -27.76 -0.91 -17.27
N ALA A 292 -28.67 -1.87 -17.09
CA ALA A 292 -30.11 -1.66 -17.18
C ALA A 292 -30.61 -0.64 -16.12
N GLU A 293 -30.18 -0.79 -14.87
CA GLU A 293 -30.51 0.12 -13.77
C GLU A 293 -29.95 1.52 -14.05
N VAL A 294 -28.69 1.64 -14.47
CA VAL A 294 -28.07 2.94 -14.80
C VAL A 294 -28.81 3.62 -15.94
N LYS A 295 -29.23 2.86 -16.96
CA LYS A 295 -30.01 3.37 -18.09
C LYS A 295 -31.34 3.97 -17.62
N GLU A 296 -32.13 3.20 -16.86
CA GLU A 296 -33.42 3.65 -16.33
C GLU A 296 -33.29 4.93 -15.51
N ARG A 297 -32.31 4.96 -14.59
CA ARG A 297 -32.05 6.12 -13.73
C ARG A 297 -31.60 7.33 -14.53
N THR A 298 -30.76 7.14 -15.53
CA THR A 298 -30.26 8.21 -16.40
C THR A 298 -31.38 8.79 -17.27
N GLU A 299 -32.27 7.94 -17.81
CA GLU A 299 -33.47 8.35 -18.56
C GLU A 299 -34.45 9.14 -17.67
N ALA A 300 -34.56 8.78 -16.39
CA ALA A 300 -35.30 9.54 -15.39
C ALA A 300 -34.58 10.83 -14.92
N GLY A 301 -33.37 11.11 -15.43
CA GLY A 301 -32.56 12.27 -15.09
C GLY A 301 -31.89 12.21 -13.72
N GLN A 302 -31.86 11.05 -13.07
CA GLN A 302 -31.34 10.86 -11.73
C GLN A 302 -29.79 10.78 -11.71
N PRO A 303 -29.11 11.50 -10.79
CA PRO A 303 -27.70 11.26 -10.44
C PRO A 303 -27.50 9.88 -9.85
N VAL A 304 -26.45 9.22 -10.25
CA VAL A 304 -26.10 7.93 -9.69
C VAL A 304 -24.53 8.03 -9.42
N LEU A 305 -23.92 7.31 -8.45
CA LEU A 305 -22.46 7.04 -8.31
C LEU A 305 -22.09 5.51 -8.38
N ILE A 306 -21.07 5.09 -9.14
CA ILE A 306 -20.56 3.70 -9.30
C ILE A 306 -19.24 3.62 -8.56
N GLY A 307 -19.17 2.76 -7.56
CA GLY A 307 -17.90 2.25 -7.06
C GLY A 307 -17.64 0.88 -7.68
N THR A 308 -16.44 0.64 -8.19
CA THR A 308 -15.95 -0.69 -8.56
C THR A 308 -14.73 -1.01 -7.70
N THR A 309 -14.37 -2.29 -7.58
CA THR A 309 -13.22 -2.69 -6.74
C THR A 309 -11.87 -2.67 -7.46
N SER A 310 -11.86 -2.52 -8.79
CA SER A 310 -10.63 -2.43 -9.59
C SER A 310 -10.81 -1.56 -10.82
N VAL A 311 -9.70 -1.02 -11.32
CA VAL A 311 -9.64 -0.24 -12.57
C VAL A 311 -10.11 -1.08 -13.76
N GLU A 312 -9.73 -2.36 -13.82
CA GLU A 312 -10.17 -3.27 -14.88
C GLU A 312 -11.69 -3.39 -14.95
N LYS A 313 -12.35 -3.50 -13.79
CA LYS A 313 -13.82 -3.51 -13.71
C LYS A 313 -14.44 -2.17 -14.10
N SER A 314 -13.81 -1.05 -13.71
CA SER A 314 -14.24 0.29 -14.12
C SER A 314 -14.21 0.42 -15.65
N GLU A 315 -13.13 0.02 -16.30
CA GLU A 315 -12.96 0.07 -17.75
C GLU A 315 -13.94 -0.87 -18.48
N ARG A 316 -14.13 -2.10 -17.97
CA ARG A 316 -15.13 -3.03 -18.52
C ARG A 316 -16.54 -2.47 -18.47
N LEU A 317 -16.92 -1.85 -17.35
CA LEU A 317 -18.24 -1.25 -17.20
C LEU A 317 -18.40 -0.01 -18.08
N SER A 318 -17.35 0.81 -18.18
CA SER A 318 -17.26 1.96 -19.08
C SER A 318 -17.55 1.56 -20.54
N ASP A 319 -16.89 0.51 -21.02
CA ASP A 319 -17.12 -0.05 -22.36
C ASP A 319 -18.58 -0.48 -22.55
N GLN A 320 -19.18 -1.16 -21.56
CA GLN A 320 -20.57 -1.62 -21.64
C GLN A 320 -21.56 -0.46 -21.63
N LEU A 321 -21.36 0.55 -20.78
CA LEU A 321 -22.18 1.76 -20.75
C LEU A 321 -22.07 2.53 -22.08
N GLY A 322 -20.86 2.63 -22.63
CA GLY A 322 -20.58 3.24 -23.93
C GLY A 322 -21.32 2.54 -25.08
N ARG A 323 -21.33 1.19 -25.11
CA ARG A 323 -22.09 0.40 -26.09
C ARG A 323 -23.59 0.65 -26.03
N HIS A 324 -24.12 1.03 -24.87
CA HIS A 324 -25.53 1.38 -24.68
C HIS A 324 -25.82 2.88 -24.85
N GLY A 325 -24.83 3.67 -25.28
CA GLY A 325 -24.97 5.10 -25.52
C GLY A 325 -25.11 5.94 -24.24
N ILE A 326 -24.76 5.39 -23.09
CA ILE A 326 -24.87 6.07 -21.79
C ILE A 326 -23.61 6.92 -21.59
N LYS A 327 -23.79 8.24 -21.52
CA LYS A 327 -22.70 9.17 -21.20
C LYS A 327 -22.29 9.01 -19.74
N HIS A 328 -20.99 8.88 -19.49
CA HIS A 328 -20.43 8.67 -18.16
C HIS A 328 -18.98 9.18 -18.11
N GLU A 329 -18.44 9.31 -16.91
CA GLU A 329 -17.02 9.60 -16.65
C GLU A 329 -16.45 8.54 -15.70
N VAL A 330 -15.18 8.19 -15.91
CA VAL A 330 -14.46 7.20 -15.09
C VAL A 330 -13.39 7.91 -14.27
N LEU A 331 -13.39 7.66 -12.96
CA LEU A 331 -12.44 8.22 -11.99
C LEU A 331 -11.59 7.08 -11.43
N ASN A 332 -10.30 7.06 -11.77
CA ASN A 332 -9.38 5.97 -11.47
C ASN A 332 -8.37 6.34 -10.35
N ALA A 333 -8.61 7.40 -9.58
CA ALA A 333 -7.74 7.90 -8.52
C ALA A 333 -6.31 8.22 -9.00
N LYS A 334 -6.15 8.61 -10.27
CA LYS A 334 -4.84 8.96 -10.86
C LYS A 334 -4.61 10.46 -10.90
N ASN A 335 -5.66 11.27 -10.97
CA ASN A 335 -5.54 12.73 -11.02
C ASN A 335 -6.47 13.37 -9.99
N HIS A 336 -5.99 13.44 -8.74
CA HIS A 336 -6.79 13.87 -7.60
C HIS A 336 -7.39 15.28 -7.76
N GLU A 337 -6.68 16.25 -8.33
CA GLU A 337 -7.20 17.63 -8.48
C GLU A 337 -8.35 17.70 -9.50
N ARG A 338 -8.20 17.04 -10.66
CA ARG A 338 -9.26 17.02 -11.68
C ARG A 338 -10.45 16.16 -11.24
N GLU A 339 -10.19 15.01 -10.65
CA GLU A 339 -11.23 14.12 -10.12
C GLU A 339 -12.00 14.78 -8.97
N ALA A 340 -11.34 15.56 -8.12
CA ALA A 340 -12.01 16.33 -7.05
C ALA A 340 -12.96 17.40 -7.58
N LEU A 341 -12.65 18.05 -8.71
CA LEU A 341 -13.57 18.99 -9.37
C LEU A 341 -14.80 18.26 -9.92
N ILE A 342 -14.61 17.08 -10.52
CA ILE A 342 -15.71 16.23 -11.01
C ILE A 342 -16.58 15.72 -9.84
N ILE A 343 -15.96 15.38 -8.70
CA ILE A 343 -16.66 14.93 -7.48
C ILE A 343 -17.33 16.09 -6.73
N ALA A 344 -16.77 17.31 -6.78
CA ALA A 344 -17.40 18.49 -6.19
C ALA A 344 -18.74 18.81 -6.86
N ASP A 345 -18.88 18.47 -8.15
CA ASP A 345 -20.12 18.49 -8.90
C ASP A 345 -20.95 17.19 -8.76
N ALA A 346 -20.42 16.16 -8.07
CA ALA A 346 -21.12 14.90 -7.86
C ALA A 346 -22.29 15.06 -6.88
N GLY A 347 -23.47 14.76 -7.44
CA GLY A 347 -24.78 15.30 -7.04
C GLY A 347 -25.66 15.56 -8.27
N GLN A 348 -25.08 15.60 -9.48
CA GLN A 348 -25.78 15.53 -10.77
C GLN A 348 -25.38 14.28 -11.60
N ARG A 349 -26.36 13.76 -12.37
CA ARG A 349 -26.48 12.58 -13.29
C ARG A 349 -25.41 11.44 -13.28
N GLY A 350 -25.92 10.20 -13.17
CA GLY A 350 -25.30 8.94 -13.64
C GLY A 350 -24.25 8.29 -12.74
N ALA A 351 -24.52 7.04 -12.26
CA ALA A 351 -23.66 5.98 -11.61
C ALA A 351 -24.25 4.95 -10.46
N GLY A 352 -24.09 3.62 -10.47
CA GLY A 352 -24.54 2.68 -9.38
C GLY A 352 -23.43 1.77 -8.85
N THR A 353 -23.47 1.30 -7.59
CA THR A 353 -22.29 0.77 -6.84
C THR A 353 -22.08 -0.76 -6.84
N GLU A 354 -20.82 -1.22 -6.83
CA GLU A 354 -20.36 -2.58 -6.46
C GLU A 354 -19.94 -2.69 -4.97
N ARG A 355 -19.66 -3.92 -4.52
CA ARG A 355 -19.39 -4.28 -3.11
C ARG A 355 -17.90 -4.55 -2.84
N HIS A 356 -17.38 -4.04 -1.72
CA HIS A 356 -16.02 -4.22 -1.23
C HIS A 356 -15.90 -5.33 -0.19
N GLU A 357 -14.68 -5.82 0.05
CA GLU A 357 -14.42 -6.83 1.09
C GLU A 357 -14.76 -6.33 2.50
N ALA A 358 -14.49 -5.05 2.79
CA ALA A 358 -14.85 -4.40 4.04
C ALA A 358 -16.17 -3.64 3.91
N ARG A 359 -17.14 -3.96 4.78
CA ARG A 359 -18.46 -3.27 4.85
C ARG A 359 -18.33 -1.76 5.08
N ARG A 360 -17.22 -1.34 5.69
CA ARG A 360 -16.91 0.07 5.93
C ARG A 360 -16.82 0.88 4.63
N ILE A 361 -16.10 0.36 3.65
CA ILE A 361 -15.93 0.98 2.33
C ILE A 361 -17.28 1.05 1.60
N ASP A 362 -18.10 0.02 1.71
CA ASP A 362 -19.49 0.03 1.20
C ASP A 362 -20.30 1.18 1.82
N ASN A 363 -20.19 1.38 3.14
CA ASN A 363 -20.91 2.43 3.85
C ASN A 363 -20.38 3.83 3.51
N GLN A 364 -19.07 4.00 3.30
CA GLN A 364 -18.50 5.27 2.82
C GLN A 364 -19.13 5.65 1.48
N LEU A 365 -19.28 4.68 0.57
CA LEU A 365 -19.89 4.88 -0.73
C LEU A 365 -21.39 5.19 -0.63
N ARG A 366 -22.16 4.46 0.19
CA ARG A 366 -23.57 4.78 0.50
C ARG A 366 -23.72 6.20 1.05
N GLY A 367 -22.80 6.60 1.94
CA GLY A 367 -22.76 7.89 2.63
C GLY A 367 -22.63 9.10 1.70
N ARG A 368 -22.21 8.90 0.44
CA ARG A 368 -22.18 9.96 -0.58
C ARG A 368 -23.59 10.38 -1.04
N SER A 369 -24.61 9.57 -0.76
CA SER A 369 -26.03 9.85 -1.02
C SER A 369 -26.78 10.22 0.26
N GLY A 370 -27.79 11.08 0.16
CA GLY A 370 -28.65 11.50 1.27
C GLY A 370 -28.01 12.45 2.29
N ARG A 371 -27.07 13.30 1.83
CA ARG A 371 -26.40 14.30 2.67
C ARG A 371 -27.42 15.31 3.20
N GLN A 372 -27.24 15.79 4.44
CA GLN A 372 -28.11 16.82 5.06
C GLN A 372 -29.62 16.53 4.93
N GLY A 373 -30.02 15.25 5.03
CA GLY A 373 -31.43 14.84 4.94
C GLY A 373 -32.02 14.89 3.53
N ASP A 374 -31.18 15.04 2.50
CA ASP A 374 -31.62 14.94 1.11
C ASP A 374 -32.16 13.54 0.81
N PRO A 375 -33.14 13.42 -0.11
CA PRO A 375 -33.57 12.11 -0.59
C PRO A 375 -32.43 11.43 -1.37
N GLY A 376 -32.39 10.11 -1.29
CA GLY A 376 -31.43 9.32 -2.04
C GLY A 376 -31.72 7.83 -1.91
N SER A 377 -31.05 7.03 -2.71
CA SER A 377 -31.06 5.57 -2.57
C SER A 377 -29.67 5.00 -2.71
N SER A 378 -29.50 3.77 -2.23
CA SER A 378 -28.32 2.95 -2.49
C SER A 378 -28.74 1.50 -2.73
N ARG A 379 -27.97 0.77 -3.54
CA ARG A 379 -28.20 -0.65 -3.86
C ARG A 379 -26.87 -1.27 -4.26
N PHE A 380 -26.63 -2.51 -3.81
CA PHE A 380 -25.44 -3.28 -4.15
C PHE A 380 -25.80 -4.38 -5.13
N PHE A 381 -24.95 -4.52 -6.14
CA PHE A 381 -25.00 -5.60 -7.11
C PHE A 381 -23.81 -6.52 -6.85
N SER A 382 -24.06 -7.81 -6.72
CA SER A 382 -23.02 -8.81 -6.51
C SER A 382 -23.29 -10.05 -7.33
N SER A 383 -22.27 -10.88 -7.55
CA SER A 383 -22.37 -12.15 -8.25
C SER A 383 -21.77 -13.29 -7.43
N LEU A 384 -22.23 -14.52 -7.64
CA LEU A 384 -21.58 -15.71 -7.07
C LEU A 384 -20.12 -15.88 -7.53
N GLU A 385 -19.74 -15.23 -8.62
CA GLU A 385 -18.40 -15.25 -9.18
C GLU A 385 -17.50 -14.15 -8.59
N ASP A 386 -18.04 -13.20 -7.81
CA ASP A 386 -17.25 -12.17 -7.15
C ASP A 386 -16.38 -12.79 -6.05
N ASP A 387 -15.14 -12.33 -5.89
CA ASP A 387 -14.15 -12.91 -5.00
C ASP A 387 -14.63 -13.07 -3.55
N LEU A 388 -15.25 -12.02 -3.00
CA LEU A 388 -15.85 -12.04 -1.66
C LEU A 388 -16.89 -13.16 -1.54
N ILE A 389 -17.80 -13.28 -2.52
CA ILE A 389 -18.84 -14.29 -2.46
C ILE A 389 -18.24 -15.67 -2.69
N ARG A 390 -17.23 -15.84 -3.53
CA ARG A 390 -16.55 -17.14 -3.73
C ARG A 390 -15.87 -17.65 -2.46
N ILE A 391 -15.28 -16.75 -1.67
CA ILE A 391 -14.59 -17.10 -0.42
C ILE A 391 -15.59 -17.59 0.65
N PHE A 392 -16.78 -16.99 0.70
CA PHE A 392 -17.74 -17.22 1.79
C PHE A 392 -19.02 -17.99 1.38
N ALA A 393 -19.32 -18.09 0.10
CA ALA A 393 -20.44 -18.88 -0.40
C ALA A 393 -20.08 -20.35 -0.26
N SER A 394 -20.60 -20.95 0.81
CA SER A 394 -20.62 -22.40 0.94
C SER A 394 -21.22 -23.03 -0.33
N GLU A 395 -20.71 -24.19 -0.74
CA GLU A 395 -21.27 -25.00 -1.85
C GLU A 395 -22.81 -25.17 -1.76
N ARG A 396 -23.40 -25.01 -0.57
CA ARG A 396 -24.85 -25.01 -0.34
C ARG A 396 -25.59 -23.88 -1.05
N VAL A 397 -25.04 -22.67 -1.13
CA VAL A 397 -25.72 -21.53 -1.80
C VAL A 397 -25.73 -21.76 -3.31
N ALA A 398 -24.58 -22.14 -3.88
CA ALA A 398 -24.47 -22.50 -5.29
C ALA A 398 -25.35 -23.72 -5.63
N GLY A 399 -25.36 -24.75 -4.78
CA GLY A 399 -26.18 -25.95 -4.95
C GLY A 399 -27.68 -25.71 -4.81
N LEU A 400 -28.10 -24.75 -3.99
CA LEU A 400 -29.49 -24.30 -3.88
C LEU A 400 -29.93 -23.57 -5.15
N MET A 401 -29.08 -22.69 -5.71
CA MET A 401 -29.39 -21.97 -6.95
C MET A 401 -29.48 -22.91 -8.16
N ALA A 402 -28.57 -23.90 -8.26
CA ALA A 402 -28.61 -24.90 -9.32
C ALA A 402 -29.88 -25.77 -9.27
N ARG A 403 -30.41 -26.06 -8.08
CA ARG A 403 -31.66 -26.83 -7.91
C ARG A 403 -32.93 -26.03 -8.16
N LEU A 404 -32.90 -24.72 -7.94
CA LEU A 404 -34.07 -23.85 -8.09
C LEU A 404 -34.27 -23.33 -9.53
N GLY A 405 -33.36 -23.62 -10.46
CA GLY A 405 -33.54 -23.31 -11.88
C GLY A 405 -33.49 -21.81 -12.21
N PHE A 406 -32.79 -21.01 -11.39
CA PHE A 406 -32.61 -19.58 -11.66
C PHE A 406 -31.82 -19.36 -12.95
N ASP A 407 -32.35 -18.48 -13.81
CA ASP A 407 -31.63 -17.99 -14.98
C ASP A 407 -30.52 -16.99 -14.56
N ASP A 408 -29.63 -16.68 -15.49
CA ASP A 408 -28.48 -15.81 -15.19
C ASP A 408 -28.90 -14.33 -15.03
N SER A 409 -30.13 -13.96 -15.42
CA SER A 409 -30.65 -12.58 -15.37
C SER A 409 -31.52 -12.27 -14.16
N THR A 410 -32.00 -13.27 -13.41
CA THR A 410 -32.86 -13.07 -12.24
C THR A 410 -32.02 -12.99 -10.97
N PRO A 411 -31.99 -11.84 -10.27
CA PRO A 411 -31.29 -11.73 -9.00
C PRO A 411 -32.03 -12.45 -7.88
N ILE A 412 -31.29 -12.84 -6.85
CA ILE A 412 -31.85 -13.20 -5.57
C ILE A 412 -31.89 -11.95 -4.70
N GLU A 413 -33.11 -11.49 -4.41
CA GLU A 413 -33.38 -10.40 -3.48
C GLU A 413 -33.94 -11.00 -2.17
N SER A 414 -33.10 -11.09 -1.15
CA SER A 414 -33.52 -11.62 0.17
C SER A 414 -32.73 -10.99 1.29
N GLY A 415 -33.42 -10.47 2.31
CA GLY A 415 -32.79 -9.95 3.52
C GLY A 415 -31.94 -10.99 4.26
N MET A 416 -32.26 -12.29 4.10
CA MET A 416 -31.45 -13.38 4.64
C MET A 416 -30.09 -13.49 3.93
N VAL A 417 -30.07 -13.34 2.60
CA VAL A 417 -28.84 -13.37 1.80
C VAL A 417 -28.01 -12.12 2.08
N THR A 418 -28.64 -10.93 2.11
CA THR A 418 -27.98 -9.68 2.55
C THR A 418 -27.33 -9.83 3.93
N GLY A 419 -28.04 -10.44 4.89
CA GLY A 419 -27.53 -10.71 6.23
C GLY A 419 -26.37 -11.71 6.25
N ALA A 420 -26.43 -12.77 5.44
CA ALA A 420 -25.35 -13.75 5.33
C ALA A 420 -24.07 -13.15 4.76
N ILE A 421 -24.17 -12.33 3.70
CA ILE A 421 -23.00 -11.64 3.13
C ILE A 421 -22.46 -10.59 4.10
N THR A 422 -23.34 -9.91 4.83
CA THR A 422 -22.93 -9.00 5.90
C THR A 422 -22.11 -9.71 6.97
N GLN A 423 -22.49 -10.92 7.37
CA GLN A 423 -21.73 -11.72 8.33
C GLN A 423 -20.40 -12.23 7.76
N ALA A 424 -20.35 -12.51 6.46
CA ALA A 424 -19.11 -12.84 5.78
C ALA A 424 -18.11 -11.68 5.82
N GLN A 425 -18.54 -10.43 5.59
CA GLN A 425 -17.67 -9.24 5.63
C GLN A 425 -17.14 -8.88 7.04
N ILE A 426 -17.76 -9.41 8.10
CA ILE A 426 -17.31 -9.20 9.50
C ILE A 426 -16.24 -10.23 9.91
N LYS A 427 -16.19 -11.37 9.22
CA LYS A 427 -15.23 -12.45 9.48
C LYS A 427 -13.98 -12.27 8.63
#